data_AF-A0A024T923-F1
#
_entry.id   AF-A0A024T923-F1
#
_cell.length_a   1.000
_cell.length_b   1.000
_cell.length_c   1.000
_cell.angle_alpha   90.00
_cell.angle_beta   90.00
_cell.angle_gamma   90.00
#
_symmetry.space_group_name_H-M   'P 1'
#
loop_
_entity.id
_entity.type
_entity.pdbx_description
1 polymer ?
#
loop_
_entity_poly.entity_id
_entity_poly.type
_entity_poly.pdbx_seq_one_letter_code
_entity_poly.pdbx_strand_id
1 'polypeptide(L)'
;MVTKLVNVNAKVYCDFIVSKVVPAIKATFSSGIKRVVLQHDNATPHGSITDDVLESVSTDGWSFVIRRQQPNSPDLNVLDLGFFASIQSLQYKEESRSVDDVIRSTLAAFEMLSYEKLEDVFLTLQAVMRLILELDGGNNYSLPHLKKSSLRRTGLLL
;
A
#
# COMPACT_ATOMS: atom_id res chain seq x y z
N MET A 1 26.40 -2.08 10.50
CA MET A 1 25.32 -2.75 11.26
C MET A 1 24.92 -3.97 10.44
N VAL A 2 24.80 -5.16 11.03
CA VAL A 2 24.41 -6.37 10.29
C VAL A 2 22.89 -6.47 10.30
N THR A 3 22.26 -6.62 9.14
CA THR A 3 20.80 -6.80 9.07
C THR A 3 20.40 -8.15 9.66
N LYS A 4 19.36 -8.15 10.49
CA LYS A 4 18.80 -9.34 11.11
C LYS A 4 17.36 -9.55 10.64
N LEU A 5 17.05 -10.76 10.19
CA LEU A 5 15.69 -11.16 9.88
C LEU A 5 14.88 -11.30 11.17
N VAL A 6 13.68 -10.74 11.17
CA VAL A 6 12.75 -10.78 12.29
C VAL A 6 11.38 -11.15 11.75
N ASN A 7 10.70 -12.10 12.40
CA ASN A 7 9.33 -12.43 12.07
C ASN A 7 8.40 -11.31 12.55
N VAL A 8 7.52 -10.85 11.66
CA VAL A 8 6.48 -9.87 12.00
C VAL A 8 5.35 -10.60 12.71
N ASN A 9 5.37 -10.57 14.04
CA ASN A 9 4.27 -11.05 14.86
C ASN A 9 3.32 -9.89 15.22
N ALA A 10 2.20 -10.22 15.88
CA ALA A 10 1.17 -9.27 16.29
C ALA A 10 1.72 -8.04 17.05
N LYS A 11 2.65 -8.27 17.98
CA LYS A 11 3.27 -7.20 18.76
C LYS A 11 4.16 -6.31 17.91
N VAL A 12 5.07 -6.91 17.12
CA VAL A 12 5.98 -6.17 16.24
C VAL A 12 5.19 -5.33 15.24
N TYR A 13 4.13 -5.88 14.66
CA TYR A 13 3.28 -5.17 13.71
C TYR A 13 2.57 -3.97 14.38
N CYS A 14 1.93 -4.20 15.54
CA CYS A 14 1.26 -3.13 16.29
C CYS A 14 2.21 -2.00 16.68
N ASP A 15 3.36 -2.37 17.27
CA ASP A 15 4.39 -1.41 17.65
C ASP A 15 4.87 -0.59 16.45
N PHE A 16 5.02 -1.22 15.27
CA PHE A 16 5.46 -0.53 14.05
C PHE A 16 4.40 0.46 13.54
N ILE A 17 3.12 0.08 13.52
CA ILE A 17 2.03 0.98 13.11
C ILE A 17 1.97 2.20 14.04
N VAL A 18 1.94 1.97 15.35
CA VAL A 18 1.78 3.02 16.37
C VAL A 18 3.00 3.94 16.45
N SER A 19 4.22 3.38 16.42
CA SER A 19 5.44 4.15 16.67
C SER A 19 6.13 4.68 15.41
N LYS A 20 5.82 4.14 14.23
CA LYS A 20 6.46 4.53 12.96
C LYS A 20 5.45 5.08 11.96
N VAL A 21 4.42 4.31 11.62
CA VAL A 21 3.51 4.67 10.51
C VAL A 21 2.65 5.87 10.86
N VAL A 22 1.96 5.85 12.01
CA VAL A 22 1.07 6.96 12.41
C VAL A 22 1.84 8.29 12.57
N PRO A 23 2.98 8.35 13.27
CA PRO A 23 3.78 9.57 13.34
C PRO A 23 4.24 10.07 11.97
N ALA A 24 4.66 9.16 11.07
CA ALA A 24 5.07 9.53 9.72
C ALA A 24 3.91 10.17 8.94
N ILE A 25 2.70 9.59 9.00
CA ILE A 25 1.51 10.16 8.35
C ILE A 25 1.22 11.56 8.88
N LYS A 26 1.19 11.74 10.21
CA LYS A 26 0.95 13.05 10.83
C LYS A 26 1.97 14.11 10.41
N ALA A 27 3.22 13.71 10.18
CA ALA A 27 4.31 14.60 9.82
C ALA A 27 4.33 14.97 8.33
N THR A 28 3.95 14.06 7.43
CA THR A 28 4.11 14.25 5.98
C THR A 28 2.82 14.60 5.26
N PHE A 29 1.65 14.24 5.81
CA PHE A 29 0.38 14.42 5.12
C PHE A 29 -0.20 15.81 5.38
N SER A 30 -0.03 16.71 4.41
CA SER A 30 -0.38 18.14 4.49
C SER A 30 -1.86 18.47 4.19
N SER A 31 -2.76 17.48 4.25
CA SER A 31 -4.18 17.68 3.95
C SER A 31 -4.94 18.32 5.12
N GLY A 32 -5.93 19.16 4.79
CA GLY A 32 -6.93 19.63 5.77
C GLY A 32 -7.82 18.50 6.30
N ILE A 33 -7.90 17.36 5.58
CA ILE A 33 -8.63 16.18 6.00
C ILE A 33 -7.70 15.28 6.82
N LYS A 34 -7.92 15.26 8.14
CA LYS A 34 -7.13 14.46 9.09
C LYS A 34 -7.75 13.10 9.43
N ARG A 35 -8.65 12.60 8.57
CA ARG A 35 -9.24 11.26 8.71
C ARG A 35 -8.49 10.28 7.81
N VAL A 36 -7.90 9.27 8.41
CA VAL A 36 -7.12 8.23 7.74
C VAL A 36 -7.80 6.89 7.93
N VAL A 37 -8.02 6.20 6.81
CA VAL A 37 -8.48 4.81 6.81
C VAL A 37 -7.26 3.94 6.55
N LEU A 38 -6.81 3.21 7.57
CA LEU A 38 -5.75 2.23 7.41
C LEU A 38 -6.36 0.95 6.85
N GLN A 39 -5.89 0.54 5.68
CA GLN A 39 -6.28 -0.71 5.05
C GLN A 39 -5.17 -1.75 5.16
N HIS A 40 -5.53 -2.98 5.51
CA HIS A 40 -4.65 -4.14 5.46
C HIS A 40 -5.44 -5.43 5.19
N ASP A 41 -4.74 -6.50 4.82
CA ASP A 41 -5.31 -7.83 4.66
C ASP A 41 -5.55 -8.52 6.03
N ASN A 42 -6.08 -9.74 6.00
CA ASN A 42 -6.42 -10.51 7.21
C ASN A 42 -5.29 -11.44 7.68
N ALA A 43 -4.02 -11.13 7.42
CA ALA A 43 -2.91 -11.89 7.98
C ALA A 43 -2.98 -11.89 9.52
N THR A 44 -2.67 -13.02 10.17
CA THR A 44 -2.84 -13.18 11.64
C THR A 44 -2.25 -12.03 12.48
N PRO A 45 -1.03 -11.52 12.21
CA PRO A 45 -0.47 -10.40 12.96
C PRO A 45 -1.30 -9.11 12.88
N HIS A 46 -2.05 -8.90 11.80
CA HIS A 46 -2.82 -7.68 11.56
C HIS A 46 -4.03 -7.56 12.49
N GLY A 47 -4.49 -8.66 13.07
CA GLY A 47 -5.54 -8.67 14.08
C GLY A 47 -5.20 -7.86 15.35
N SER A 48 -3.91 -7.52 15.56
CA SER A 48 -3.50 -6.66 16.67
C SER A 48 -3.88 -5.19 16.53
N ILE A 49 -4.20 -4.73 15.31
CA ILE A 49 -4.70 -3.37 15.09
C ILE A 49 -6.22 -3.39 15.26
N THR A 50 -6.68 -2.98 16.44
CA THR A 50 -8.09 -2.81 16.78
C THR A 50 -8.51 -1.35 16.67
N ASP A 51 -9.81 -1.10 16.75
CA ASP A 51 -10.33 0.27 16.81
C ASP A 51 -9.78 1.01 18.05
N ASP A 52 -9.74 0.37 19.23
CA ASP A 52 -9.16 0.95 20.46
C ASP A 52 -7.69 1.38 20.30
N VAL A 53 -6.89 0.56 19.60
CA VAL A 53 -5.48 0.89 19.32
C VAL A 53 -5.40 2.15 18.46
N LEU A 54 -6.22 2.24 17.41
CA LEU A 54 -6.22 3.41 16.53
C LEU A 54 -6.85 4.66 17.17
N GLU A 55 -7.82 4.47 18.07
CA GLU A 55 -8.38 5.56 18.88
C GLU A 55 -7.31 6.17 19.77
N SER A 56 -6.47 5.35 20.41
CA SER A 56 -5.38 5.84 21.29
C SER A 56 -4.36 6.75 20.59
N VAL A 57 -4.22 6.62 19.27
CA VAL A 57 -3.30 7.44 18.45
C VAL A 57 -4.02 8.53 17.64
N SER A 58 -5.35 8.60 17.73
CA SER A 58 -6.21 9.60 17.08
C SER A 58 -6.22 10.92 17.86
N THR A 59 -5.06 11.55 17.93
CA THR A 59 -4.81 12.81 18.65
C THR A 59 -4.64 13.99 17.67
N ASP A 60 -4.65 15.22 18.19
CA ASP A 60 -4.31 16.44 17.42
C ASP A 60 -5.25 16.70 16.23
N GLY A 61 -6.52 16.30 16.41
CA GLY A 61 -7.57 16.37 15.39
C GLY A 61 -7.49 15.27 14.33
N TRP A 62 -6.55 14.32 14.45
CA TRP A 62 -6.49 13.15 13.58
C TRP A 62 -7.48 12.07 14.02
N SER A 63 -8.03 11.36 13.05
CA SER A 63 -8.85 10.17 13.26
C SER A 63 -8.32 9.05 12.39
N PHE A 64 -7.84 7.98 13.03
CA PHE A 64 -7.43 6.75 12.37
C PHE A 64 -8.49 5.68 12.59
N VAL A 65 -8.90 5.02 11.51
CA VAL A 65 -9.83 3.89 11.57
C VAL A 65 -9.30 2.74 10.73
N ILE A 66 -9.61 1.50 11.11
CA ILE A 66 -9.19 0.32 10.36
C ILE A 66 -10.26 -0.14 9.37
N ARG A 67 -9.82 -0.57 8.19
CA ARG A 67 -10.64 -1.30 7.23
C ARG A 67 -9.89 -2.55 6.80
N ARG A 68 -10.43 -3.70 7.19
CA ARG A 68 -9.90 -4.99 6.76
C ARG A 68 -10.40 -5.30 5.37
N GLN A 69 -9.48 -5.68 4.51
CA GLN A 69 -9.77 -6.16 3.17
C GLN A 69 -10.54 -7.48 3.23
N GLN A 70 -11.31 -7.78 2.19
CA GLN A 70 -11.95 -9.09 2.07
C GLN A 70 -10.90 -10.21 1.90
N PRO A 71 -11.15 -11.41 2.44
CA PRO A 71 -10.24 -12.55 2.26
C PRO A 71 -10.02 -12.89 0.79
N ASN A 72 -8.79 -13.27 0.43
CA ASN A 72 -8.39 -13.70 -0.91
C ASN A 72 -8.63 -12.69 -2.05
N SER A 73 -8.63 -11.39 -1.75
CA SER A 73 -8.88 -10.32 -2.74
C SER A 73 -7.66 -9.41 -2.95
N PRO A 74 -6.45 -9.92 -3.25
CA PRO A 74 -5.23 -9.08 -3.33
C PRO A 74 -5.34 -7.93 -4.35
N ASP A 75 -6.22 -8.08 -5.33
CA ASP A 75 -6.60 -7.06 -6.30
C ASP A 75 -7.37 -5.86 -5.72
N LEU A 76 -7.84 -5.96 -4.47
CA LEU A 76 -8.42 -4.88 -3.68
C LEU A 76 -7.44 -4.20 -2.72
N ASN A 77 -6.14 -4.53 -2.79
CA ASN A 77 -5.07 -3.83 -2.07
C ASN A 77 -4.12 -3.18 -3.07
N VAL A 78 -3.99 -1.85 -3.02
CA VAL A 78 -3.09 -1.09 -3.93
C VAL A 78 -1.65 -1.58 -3.87
N LEU A 79 -1.19 -2.00 -2.69
CA LEU A 79 0.18 -2.47 -2.53
C LEU A 79 0.42 -3.75 -3.33
N ASP A 80 -0.47 -4.74 -3.19
CA ASP A 80 -0.40 -6.03 -3.87
C ASP A 80 -0.79 -5.93 -5.36
N LEU A 81 -1.81 -5.15 -5.68
CA LEU A 81 -2.37 -5.00 -7.04
C LEU A 81 -1.33 -4.51 -8.06
N GLY A 82 -0.36 -3.70 -7.62
CA GLY A 82 0.67 -3.25 -8.56
C GLY A 82 1.79 -2.39 -8.01
N PHE A 83 1.69 -1.85 -6.80
CA PHE A 83 2.76 -0.99 -6.29
C PHE A 83 4.03 -1.80 -5.97
N PHE A 84 3.90 -2.94 -5.27
CA PHE A 84 5.05 -3.82 -5.02
C PHE A 84 5.63 -4.39 -6.31
N ALA A 85 4.79 -4.81 -7.26
CA ALA A 85 5.26 -5.25 -8.57
C ALA A 85 6.06 -4.16 -9.32
N SER A 86 5.67 -2.89 -9.16
CA SER A 86 6.40 -1.75 -9.74
C SER A 86 7.79 -1.59 -9.11
N ILE A 87 7.89 -1.65 -7.79
CA ILE A 87 9.18 -1.61 -7.07
C ILE A 87 10.05 -2.79 -7.51
N GLN A 88 9.49 -3.99 -7.50
CA GLN A 88 10.19 -5.22 -7.84
C GLN A 88 10.73 -5.20 -9.28
N SER A 89 9.99 -4.63 -10.23
CA SER A 89 10.43 -4.49 -11.63
C SER A 89 11.69 -3.63 -11.79
N LEU A 90 11.91 -2.67 -10.88
CA LEU A 90 13.12 -1.85 -10.85
C LEU A 90 14.23 -2.55 -10.06
N GLN A 91 13.89 -3.14 -8.92
CA GLN A 91 14.81 -3.91 -8.09
C GLN A 91 15.49 -5.05 -8.87
N TYR A 92 14.76 -5.76 -9.73
CA TYR A 92 15.31 -6.87 -10.54
C TYR A 92 16.35 -6.45 -11.60
N LYS A 93 16.50 -5.14 -11.84
CA LYS A 93 17.56 -4.63 -12.73
C LYS A 93 18.92 -4.55 -12.03
N GLU A 94 18.95 -4.68 -10.70
CA GLU A 94 20.14 -4.62 -9.87
C GLU A 94 20.53 -6.03 -9.38
N GLU A 95 21.81 -6.37 -9.41
CA GLU A 95 22.30 -7.61 -8.81
C GLU A 95 22.35 -7.48 -7.28
N SER A 96 21.69 -8.38 -6.55
CA SER A 96 21.74 -8.45 -5.09
C SER A 96 22.37 -9.77 -4.63
N ARG A 97 23.37 -9.71 -3.75
CA ARG A 97 24.10 -10.89 -3.24
C ARG A 97 23.97 -11.05 -1.72
N SER A 98 23.29 -10.11 -1.07
CA SER A 98 23.05 -10.09 0.37
C SER A 98 21.71 -9.45 0.69
N VAL A 99 21.24 -9.62 1.93
CA VAL A 99 20.02 -8.95 2.43
C VAL A 99 20.18 -7.43 2.40
N ASP A 100 21.38 -6.92 2.69
CA ASP A 100 21.67 -5.48 2.63
C ASP A 100 21.56 -4.94 1.20
N ASP A 101 21.97 -5.72 0.18
CA ASP A 101 21.79 -5.35 -1.21
C ASP A 101 20.31 -5.28 -1.59
N VAL A 102 19.51 -6.25 -1.13
CA VAL A 102 18.06 -6.28 -1.36
C VAL A 102 17.40 -5.04 -0.73
N ILE A 103 17.78 -4.68 0.50
CA ILE A 103 17.24 -3.49 1.17
C ILE A 103 17.62 -2.22 0.39
N ARG A 104 18.90 -2.07 0.02
CA ARG A 104 19.37 -0.90 -0.73
C ARG A 104 18.68 -0.76 -2.08
N SER A 105 18.60 -1.83 -2.86
CA SER A 105 17.95 -1.83 -4.18
C SER A 105 16.45 -1.57 -4.07
N THR A 106 15.78 -2.13 -3.06
CA THR A 106 14.35 -1.87 -2.81
C THR A 106 14.09 -0.41 -2.46
N LEU A 107 14.91 0.18 -1.58
CA LEU A 107 14.78 1.60 -1.21
C LEU A 107 15.08 2.51 -2.41
N ALA A 108 16.13 2.23 -3.18
CA ALA A 108 16.45 2.99 -4.39
C ALA A 108 15.32 2.90 -5.44
N ALA A 109 14.73 1.72 -5.61
CA ALA A 109 13.56 1.53 -6.48
C ALA A 109 12.35 2.33 -5.99
N PHE A 110 12.09 2.35 -4.68
CA PHE A 110 11.01 3.16 -4.10
C PHE A 110 11.21 4.65 -4.36
N GLU A 111 12.40 5.19 -4.13
CA GLU A 111 12.73 6.61 -4.39
C GLU A 111 12.69 6.97 -5.88
N MET A 112 12.95 6.01 -6.78
CA MET A 112 12.88 6.22 -8.22
C MET A 112 11.44 6.22 -8.74
N LEU A 113 10.50 5.58 -8.04
CA LEU A 113 9.10 5.56 -8.46
C LEU A 113 8.47 6.94 -8.29
N SER A 114 7.88 7.42 -9.38
CA SER A 114 7.12 8.67 -9.35
C SER A 114 5.74 8.44 -8.71
N TYR A 115 5.16 9.50 -8.13
CA TYR A 115 3.83 9.42 -7.52
C TYR A 115 2.75 9.04 -8.55
N GLU A 116 2.94 9.37 -9.83
CA GLU A 116 2.04 8.95 -10.92
C GLU A 116 1.96 7.43 -11.04
N LYS A 117 2.99 6.69 -10.64
CA LYS A 117 2.92 5.22 -10.60
C LYS A 117 1.93 4.75 -9.55
N LEU A 118 1.95 5.34 -8.36
CA LEU A 118 1.01 5.00 -7.31
C LEU A 118 -0.43 5.37 -7.73
N GLU A 119 -0.60 6.55 -8.31
CA GLU A 119 -1.89 6.99 -8.87
C GLU A 119 -2.40 6.04 -9.95
N ASP A 120 -1.54 5.57 -10.86
CA ASP A 120 -1.89 4.57 -11.85
C ASP A 120 -2.51 3.33 -11.17
N VAL A 121 -1.93 2.84 -10.09
CA VAL A 121 -2.45 1.64 -9.41
C VAL A 121 -3.82 1.91 -8.80
N PHE A 122 -4.06 3.10 -8.23
CA PHE A 122 -5.39 3.50 -7.76
C PHE A 122 -6.44 3.55 -8.89
N LEU A 123 -6.08 4.04 -10.07
CA LEU A 123 -6.98 4.02 -11.23
C LEU A 123 -7.28 2.59 -11.70
N THR A 124 -6.29 1.69 -11.65
CA THR A 124 -6.55 0.26 -11.89
C THR A 124 -7.47 -0.32 -10.83
N LEU A 125 -7.27 0.00 -9.55
CA LEU A 125 -8.14 -0.47 -8.46
C LEU A 125 -9.60 -0.10 -8.72
N GLN A 126 -9.88 1.13 -9.13
CA GLN A 126 -11.24 1.56 -9.47
C GLN A 126 -11.83 0.79 -10.66
N ALA A 127 -11.03 0.45 -11.67
CA ALA A 127 -11.49 -0.38 -12.78
C ALA A 127 -11.72 -1.84 -12.37
N VAL A 128 -10.86 -2.38 -11.51
CA VAL A 128 -11.02 -3.71 -10.89
C VAL A 128 -12.30 -3.79 -10.06
N MET A 129 -12.56 -2.80 -9.20
CA MET A 129 -13.79 -2.76 -8.41
C MET A 129 -15.06 -2.77 -9.28
N ARG A 130 -15.03 -2.11 -10.44
CA ARG A 130 -16.14 -2.18 -11.40
C ARG A 130 -16.32 -3.58 -11.99
N LEU A 131 -15.24 -4.23 -12.40
CA LEU A 131 -15.28 -5.61 -12.91
C LEU A 131 -15.81 -6.60 -11.87
N ILE A 132 -15.40 -6.46 -10.61
CA ILE A 132 -15.91 -7.28 -9.51
C ILE A 132 -17.43 -7.09 -9.37
N LEU A 133 -17.93 -5.86 -9.45
CA LEU A 133 -19.38 -5.60 -9.40
C LEU A 133 -20.11 -6.15 -10.62
N GLU A 134 -19.55 -6.03 -11.82
CA GLU A 134 -20.10 -6.58 -13.07
C GLU A 134 -20.15 -8.11 -13.08
N LEU A 135 -19.31 -8.76 -12.27
CA LEU A 135 -19.17 -10.21 -12.17
C LEU A 135 -19.68 -10.76 -10.84
N ASP A 136 -20.56 -10.03 -10.15
CA ASP A 136 -21.22 -10.44 -8.91
C ASP A 136 -20.25 -10.91 -7.80
N GLY A 137 -19.10 -10.22 -7.67
CA GLY A 137 -18.05 -10.56 -6.72
C GLY A 137 -16.99 -11.53 -7.26
N GLY A 138 -17.13 -11.98 -8.51
CA GLY A 138 -16.18 -12.87 -9.17
C GLY A 138 -14.83 -12.19 -9.47
N ASN A 139 -13.76 -13.00 -9.55
CA ASN A 139 -12.40 -12.56 -9.84
C ASN A 139 -11.88 -13.02 -11.22
N ASN A 140 -12.76 -13.59 -12.05
CA ASN A 140 -12.41 -14.10 -13.37
C ASN A 140 -12.39 -12.97 -14.42
N TYR A 141 -11.43 -12.05 -14.27
CA TYR A 141 -11.21 -10.96 -15.21
C TYR A 141 -9.72 -10.76 -15.50
N SER A 142 -9.44 -10.23 -16.69
CA SER A 142 -8.11 -9.72 -17.01
C SER A 142 -7.96 -8.32 -16.45
N LEU A 143 -6.77 -7.99 -15.94
CA LEU A 143 -6.49 -6.63 -15.49
C LEU A 143 -6.69 -5.63 -16.63
N PRO A 144 -7.49 -4.58 -16.43
CA PRO A 144 -7.85 -3.66 -17.49
C PRO A 144 -6.67 -2.75 -17.89
N HIS A 145 -6.38 -2.68 -19.19
CA HIS A 145 -5.38 -1.77 -19.75
C HIS A 145 -5.99 -0.40 -20.08
N LEU A 146 -6.01 0.51 -19.11
CA LEU A 146 -6.67 1.81 -19.21
C LEU A 146 -5.95 2.87 -20.07
N LYS A 147 -4.82 2.53 -20.72
CA LYS A 147 -3.99 3.46 -21.53
C LYS A 147 -3.67 4.80 -20.82
N LYS A 148 -3.47 4.75 -19.50
CA LYS A 148 -3.34 5.92 -18.61
C LYS A 148 -2.29 6.93 -19.08
N SER A 149 -1.11 6.46 -19.48
CA SER A 149 -0.06 7.33 -20.02
C SER A 149 -0.48 8.08 -21.29
N SER A 150 -1.32 7.46 -22.12
CA SER A 150 -1.88 8.14 -23.30
C SER A 150 -2.91 9.19 -22.90
N LEU A 151 -3.77 8.89 -21.93
CA LEU A 151 -4.80 9.82 -21.44
C LEU A 151 -4.18 11.06 -20.79
N ARG A 152 -3.09 10.90 -20.02
CA ARG A 152 -2.33 12.05 -19.47
C ARG A 152 -1.71 12.91 -20.57
N ARG A 153 -1.10 12.29 -21.60
CA ARG A 153 -0.53 13.04 -22.74
C ARG A 153 -1.56 13.89 -23.49
N THR A 154 -2.81 13.45 -23.52
CA THR A 154 -3.92 14.18 -24.16
C THR A 154 -4.69 15.08 -23.19
N GLY A 155 -4.26 15.20 -21.93
CA GLY A 155 -4.93 16.01 -20.91
C GLY A 155 -6.31 15.50 -20.48
N LEU A 156 -6.64 14.23 -20.76
CA LEU A 156 -7.92 13.60 -20.39
C LEU A 156 -7.86 12.87 -19.05
N LEU A 157 -6.66 12.75 -18.49
CA LEU A 157 -6.40 12.31 -17.14
C LEU A 157 -5.46 13.36 -16.55
N LEU A 158 -5.84 13.90 -15.38
CA LEU A 158 -5.04 14.89 -14.67
C LEU A 158 -3.67 14.33 -14.28
#